data_AF-A0A497KCC6-F1
#
_entry.id   AF-A0A497KCC6-F1
#
_cell.length_a   1.000
_cell.length_b   1.000
_cell.length_c   1.000
_cell.angle_alpha   90.00
_cell.angle_beta   90.00
_cell.angle_gamma   90.00
#
_symmetry.space_group_name_H-M   'P 1'
#
loop_
_entity.id
_entity.type
_entity.pdbx_description
1 polymer ?
#
loop_
_entity_poly.entity_id
_entity_poly.type
_entity_poly.pdbx_seq_one_letter_code
_entity_poly.pdbx_strand_id
1 'polypeptide(L)' 'NDIYTLKKDLKEKEVRNWQIYNHILEGKIGGINARNFLAHSGFERNSIEIKKEKDKLLLRYHEDKIKTIANLCQRGLR' A
#
# COMPACT_ATOMS: atom_id res chain seq x y z
N ASN A 1 9.80 8.80 5.04
CA ASN A 1 9.70 9.27 3.64
C ASN A 1 8.39 8.78 3.01
N ASP A 2 8.04 7.51 3.18
CA ASP A 2 6.91 6.86 2.49
C ASP A 2 5.54 7.52 2.76
N ILE A 3 5.23 7.91 4.01
CA ILE A 3 3.97 8.59 4.34
C ILE A 3 3.85 9.94 3.62
N TYR A 4 4.94 10.69 3.49
CA TYR A 4 4.94 11.97 2.79
C TYR A 4 4.69 11.76 1.30
N THR A 5 5.38 10.80 0.67
CA THR A 5 5.16 10.41 -0.72
C THR A 5 3.71 9.98 -0.96
N LEU A 6 3.17 9.14 -0.08
CA LEU A 6 1.81 8.64 -0.17
C LEU A 6 0.78 9.79 -0.09
N LYS A 7 0.95 10.74 0.84
CA LYS A 7 0.10 11.94 0.90
C LYS A 7 0.19 12.80 -0.36
N LYS A 8 1.40 12.98 -0.90
CA LYS A 8 1.64 13.76 -2.12
C LYS A 8 0.96 13.11 -3.33
N ASP A 9 1.20 11.82 -3.54
CA ASP A 9 0.66 11.06 -4.67
C ASP A 9 -0.87 11.04 -4.67
N LEU A 10 -1.47 10.99 -3.48
CA LEU A 10 -2.92 10.87 -3.32
C LEU A 10 -3.62 12.22 -3.22
N LYS A 11 -2.92 13.37 -3.16
CA LYS A 11 -3.53 14.68 -2.90
C LYS A 11 -4.69 14.99 -3.85
N GLU A 12 -4.49 14.77 -5.14
CA GLU A 12 -5.46 15.12 -6.20
C GLU A 12 -6.28 13.92 -6.69
N LYS A 13 -6.04 12.72 -6.16
CA LYS A 13 -6.75 11.50 -6.56
C LYS A 13 -8.06 11.32 -5.78
N GLU A 14 -9.14 11.02 -6.48
CA GLU A 14 -10.42 10.67 -5.86
C GLU A 14 -10.45 9.18 -5.51
N VAL A 15 -10.69 8.85 -4.24
CA VAL A 15 -10.69 7.47 -3.73
C VAL A 15 -11.86 7.27 -2.78
N ARG A 16 -13.00 6.78 -3.29
CA ARG A 16 -14.25 6.65 -2.51
C ARG A 16 -14.36 5.33 -1.74
N ASN A 17 -13.82 4.25 -2.30
CA ASN A 17 -13.83 2.90 -1.73
C ASN A 17 -12.41 2.39 -1.52
N TRP A 18 -12.27 1.26 -0.83
CA TRP A 18 -10.99 0.57 -0.73
C TRP A 18 -10.47 0.21 -2.12
N GLN A 19 -9.31 0.75 -2.47
CA GLN A 19 -8.67 0.52 -3.75
C GLN A 19 -7.17 0.29 -3.54
N ILE A 20 -6.60 -0.65 -4.29
CA ILE A 20 -5.16 -0.93 -4.26
C ILE A 20 -4.40 0.35 -4.62
N TYR A 21 -3.38 0.69 -3.82
CA TYR A 21 -2.62 1.93 -4.03
C TYR A 21 -2.02 2.01 -5.43
N ASN A 22 -1.47 0.92 -5.95
CA ASN A 22 -0.93 0.89 -7.30
C ASN A 22 -1.98 1.14 -8.40
N HIS A 23 -3.23 0.71 -8.18
CA HIS A 23 -4.33 0.95 -9.11
C HIS A 23 -4.69 2.45 -9.15
N ILE A 24 -4.71 3.13 -8.00
CA ILE A 24 -4.96 4.58 -7.93
C ILE A 24 -3.90 5.39 -8.68
N LEU A 25 -2.66 4.87 -8.72
CA LEU A 25 -1.55 5.47 -9.46
C LEU A 25 -1.49 5.04 -10.93
N GLU A 26 -2.53 4.37 -11.44
CA GLU A 26 -2.58 3.86 -12.83
C GLU A 26 -1.42 2.90 -13.17
N GLY A 27 -0.84 2.27 -12.15
CA GLY A 27 0.20 1.27 -12.26
C GLY A 27 -0.35 -0.13 -12.54
N LYS A 28 0.53 -1.05 -12.93
CA LYS A 28 0.16 -2.45 -13.15
C LYS A 28 -0.07 -3.17 -11.82
N ILE A 29 -1.29 -3.64 -11.59
CA ILE A 29 -1.61 -4.51 -10.44
C ILE A 29 -0.82 -5.82 -10.61
N GLY A 30 -0.08 -6.21 -9.57
CA GLY A 30 0.77 -7.39 -9.59
C GLY A 30 0.98 -8.00 -8.21
N GLY A 31 1.96 -8.91 -8.13
CA GLY A 31 2.39 -9.47 -6.86
C GLY A 31 3.17 -8.47 -6.00
N ILE A 32 3.29 -8.76 -4.71
CA ILE A 32 4.09 -7.94 -3.79
C ILE A 32 5.57 -8.13 -4.12
N ASN A 33 6.26 -7.03 -4.42
CA ASN A 33 7.71 -7.04 -4.55
C ASN A 33 8.37 -7.00 -3.16
N ALA A 34 9.04 -8.10 -2.78
CA ALA A 34 9.65 -8.24 -1.45
C ALA A 34 10.68 -7.15 -1.11
N ARG A 35 11.50 -6.74 -2.10
CA ARG A 35 12.50 -5.68 -1.91
C ARG A 35 11.81 -4.34 -1.64
N ASN A 36 10.80 -4.00 -2.44
CA ASN A 36 10.04 -2.76 -2.25
C ASN A 36 9.29 -2.78 -0.91
N PHE A 37 8.71 -3.91 -0.54
CA PHE A 37 8.05 -4.06 0.75
C PHE A 37 8.98 -3.77 1.93
N LEU A 38 10.17 -4.34 1.95
CA LEU A 38 11.15 -4.11 3.02
C LEU A 38 11.73 -2.69 2.95
N ALA A 39 11.96 -2.14 1.75
CA ALA A 39 12.53 -0.80 1.57
C ALA A 39 11.56 0.34 1.93
N HIS A 40 10.26 0.13 1.76
CA HIS A 40 9.22 1.14 1.96
C HIS A 40 8.42 0.93 3.25
N SER A 41 9.03 0.37 4.30
CA SER A 41 8.38 0.15 5.60
C SER A 41 7.04 -0.61 5.50
N GLY A 42 6.94 -1.53 4.54
CA GLY A 42 5.72 -2.30 4.26
C GLY A 42 4.67 -1.58 3.39
N PHE A 43 4.89 -0.34 2.97
CA PHE A 43 3.98 0.42 2.08
C PHE A 43 4.17 0.04 0.59
N GLU A 44 4.25 -1.26 0.30
CA GLU A 44 4.35 -1.73 -1.08
C GLU A 44 3.02 -1.53 -1.80
N ARG A 45 3.07 -0.97 -3.01
CA ARG A 45 1.89 -0.42 -3.72
C ARG A 45 0.83 -1.47 -4.05
N ASN A 46 1.20 -2.73 -4.22
CA ASN A 46 0.28 -3.85 -4.47
C ASN A 46 -0.16 -4.55 -3.17
N SER A 47 0.45 -4.21 -2.03
CA SER A 47 0.14 -4.80 -0.73
C SER A 47 -0.88 -4.01 0.08
N ILE A 48 -1.03 -2.71 -0.19
CA ILE A 48 -1.92 -1.81 0.58
C ILE A 48 -3.12 -1.33 -0.23
N GLU A 49 -4.21 -1.12 0.48
CA GLU A 49 -5.43 -0.49 0.01
C GLU A 49 -5.64 0.85 0.70
N ILE A 50 -6.18 1.80 -0.04
CA ILE A 50 -6.42 3.18 0.38
C ILE A 50 -7.93 3.45 0.35
N LYS A 51 -8.41 4.21 1.34
CA LYS A 51 -9.72 4.86 1.30
C LYS A 51 -9.60 6.28 1.83
N LYS A 52 -10.24 7.25 1.17
CA LYS A 52 -10.40 8.60 1.73
C LYS A 52 -11.75 8.70 2.41
N GLU A 53 -11.76 9.15 3.66
CA GLU A 53 -12.98 9.45 4.41
C GLU A 53 -12.86 10.83 5.05
N LYS A 54 -13.65 11.79 4.58
CA LYS A 54 -13.58 13.19 5.02
C LYS A 54 -12.14 13.70 4.92
N ASP A 55 -11.54 14.09 6.05
CA ASP A 55 -10.16 14.60 6.15
C ASP A 55 -9.14 13.51 6.49
N LYS A 56 -9.54 12.24 6.48
CA LYS A 56 -8.68 11.10 6.82
C LYS A 56 -8.33 10.28 5.61
N LEU A 57 -7.08 9.82 5.60
CA LEU A 57 -6.59 8.82 4.68
C LEU A 57 -6.41 7.51 5.46
N LEU A 58 -7.23 6.52 5.12
CA LEU A 58 -7.19 5.21 5.73
C LEU A 58 -6.32 4.27 4.89
N LEU A 59 -5.52 3.46 5.58
CA LEU A 59 -4.70 2.42 5.00
C LEU A 59 -5.01 1.08 5.64
N ARG A 60 -5.01 0.03 4.83
CA ARG A 60 -4.95 -1.35 5.30
C ARG A 60 -4.16 -2.21 4.34
N TYR A 61 -3.74 -3.38 4.79
CA TYR A 61 -3.22 -4.40 3.90
C TYR A 61 -4.36 -5.06 3.12
N HIS A 62 -4.10 -5.39 1.86
CA HIS A 62 -5.02 -6.15 1.03
C HIS A 62 -5.24 -7.54 1.64
N GLU A 63 -6.50 -7.88 1.90
CA GLU A 63 -6.89 -9.09 2.67
C GLU A 63 -6.33 -10.38 2.06
N ASP A 64 -6.45 -10.54 0.73
CA ASP A 64 -5.91 -11.70 -0.01
C ASP A 64 -4.39 -11.84 0.05
N LYS A 65 -3.67 -10.80 0.50
CA LYS A 65 -2.21 -10.78 0.57
C LYS A 65 -1.66 -10.92 1.99
N ILE A 66 -2.52 -11.00 3.01
CA ILE A 66 -2.10 -11.01 4.42
C ILE A 66 -1.09 -12.12 4.74
N LYS A 67 -1.29 -13.34 4.21
CA LYS A 67 -0.33 -14.45 4.40
C LYS A 67 1.05 -14.11 3.84
N THR A 68 1.11 -13.54 2.63
CA THR A 68 2.37 -13.12 2.00
C THR A 68 3.04 -12.00 2.78
N ILE A 69 2.27 -11.03 3.26
CA ILE A 69 2.76 -9.90 4.06
C ILE A 69 3.36 -10.40 5.38
N ALA A 70 2.66 -11.29 6.08
CA ALA A 70 3.16 -11.88 7.32
C ALA A 70 4.50 -12.60 7.10
N ASN A 71 4.63 -13.38 6.02
CA ASN A 71 5.88 -14.05 5.66
C ASN A 71 7.01 -13.05 5.38
N LEU A 72 6.72 -11.92 4.72
CA LEU A 72 7.71 -10.87 4.46
C LEU A 72 8.16 -10.17 5.75
N CYS A 73 7.22 -9.87 6.67
CA CYS A 73 7.54 -9.32 7.98
C CYS A 73 8.45 -10.27 8.79
N GLN A 74 8.13 -11.56 8.83
CA GLN A 74 8.97 -12.57 9.51
C GLN A 74 10.38 -12.65 8.93
N ARG A 75 10.53 -12.51 7.61
CA ARG A 75 11.85 -12.52 6.95
C ARG A 75 12.69 -11.30 7.31
N GLY A 76 12.08 -10.14 7.55
CA GLY A 76 12.80 -8.93 7.95
C GLY A 76 13.21 -8.91 9.43
N LEU A 77 12.67 -9.81 10.24
CA LEU A 77 12.97 -9.96 11.68
C LEU A 77 14.05 -11.00 11.97
N ARG A 78 14.47 -11.77 10.97
CA ARG A 78 15.58 -12.71 11.04
C ARG A 78 16.89 -12.00 10.74
#